data_AF-A0A9Q1K0G3-F1
#
_entry.id   AF-A0A9Q1K0G3-F1
#
_cell.length_a   1.000
_cell.length_b   1.000
_cell.length_c   1.000
_cell.angle_alpha   90.00
_cell.angle_beta   90.00
_cell.angle_gamma   90.00
#
_symmetry.space_group_name_H-M   'P 1'
#
loop_
_entity.id
_entity.type
_entity.pdbx_description
1 polymer ?
#
loop_
_entity_poly.entity_id
_entity_poly.type
_entity_poly.pdbx_seq_one_letter_code
_entity_poly.pdbx_strand_id
1 'polypeptide(L)'
;MLIRVEEKFRIPRSSRMVLHGVQLLANDCERNIESKFQVLKSFGWTQPDIVEIMRRNPNCFRLSTGKIRKSLDFLRKGLGYEPKYVISNVCLLTCSLERRLVPRCRTLMVLKEKGLARQNYPFSSAVKLTGPEFLTKFVLPFKDVHQFYDKQTNIRVGALTQGSTDACFSGER
;
A
#
# COMPACT_ATOMS: atom_id res chain seq x y z
N MET A 1 9.50 -20.01 -21.32
CA MET A 1 9.03 -19.02 -20.32
C MET A 1 8.35 -19.67 -19.11
N LEU A 2 7.31 -20.49 -19.30
CA LEU A 2 6.55 -21.09 -18.18
C LEU A 2 7.38 -21.97 -17.23
N ILE A 3 8.23 -22.85 -17.78
CA ILE A 3 9.14 -23.70 -16.99
C ILE A 3 10.05 -22.84 -16.10
N ARG A 4 10.65 -21.79 -16.68
CA ARG A 4 11.52 -20.86 -15.95
C ARG A 4 10.79 -20.14 -14.81
N VAL A 5 9.53 -19.76 -15.00
CA VAL A 5 8.71 -19.13 -13.94
C VAL A 5 8.46 -20.11 -12.80
N GLU A 6 8.10 -21.35 -13.12
CA GLU A 6 7.83 -22.38 -12.11
C GLU A 6 9.08 -22.75 -11.31
N GLU A 7 10.21 -22.99 -11.97
CA GLU A 7 11.45 -23.38 -11.31
C GLU A 7 12.05 -22.24 -10.48
N LYS A 8 12.13 -21.03 -11.05
CA LYS A 8 12.80 -19.89 -10.42
C LYS A 8 11.94 -19.19 -9.37
N PHE A 9 10.65 -19.02 -9.64
CA PHE A 9 9.75 -18.25 -8.79
C PHE A 9 8.81 -19.12 -7.97
N ARG A 10 8.84 -20.45 -8.15
CA ARG A 10 7.95 -21.39 -7.46
C ARG A 10 6.47 -21.03 -7.63
N ILE A 11 6.13 -20.52 -8.81
CA ILE A 11 4.74 -20.21 -9.22
C ILE A 11 4.25 -21.39 -10.07
N PRO A 12 3.27 -22.19 -9.59
CA PRO A 12 2.71 -23.29 -10.37
C PRO A 12 2.09 -22.81 -11.68
N ARG A 13 2.17 -23.61 -12.74
CA ARG A 13 1.57 -23.27 -14.05
C ARG A 13 0.06 -23.08 -13.99
N SER A 14 -0.61 -23.74 -13.06
CA SER A 14 -2.05 -23.62 -12.80
C SER A 14 -2.42 -22.35 -12.01
N SER A 15 -1.43 -21.64 -11.46
CA SER A 15 -1.68 -20.42 -10.69
C SER A 15 -2.04 -19.25 -11.60
N ARG A 16 -3.03 -18.44 -11.19
CA ARG A 16 -3.35 -17.15 -11.84
C ARG A 16 -2.15 -16.18 -11.85
N MET A 17 -1.14 -16.40 -11.00
CA MET A 17 0.08 -15.59 -10.96
C MET A 17 1.09 -15.94 -12.05
N VAL A 18 0.92 -17.04 -12.80
CA VAL A 18 1.88 -17.48 -13.82
C VAL A 18 2.07 -16.42 -14.91
N LEU A 19 0.99 -15.77 -15.34
CA LEU A 19 1.04 -14.70 -16.35
C LEU A 19 1.85 -13.50 -15.85
N HIS A 20 1.72 -13.13 -14.59
CA HIS A 20 2.51 -12.04 -14.00
C HIS A 20 4.00 -12.42 -13.87
N GLY A 21 4.30 -13.69 -13.56
CA GLY A 21 5.67 -14.21 -13.58
C GLY A 21 6.29 -14.19 -14.97
N VAL A 22 5.54 -14.59 -16.01
CA VAL A 22 5.98 -14.52 -17.40
C VAL A 22 6.21 -13.08 -17.83
N GLN A 23 5.28 -12.17 -17.50
CA GLN A 23 5.42 -10.75 -17.76
C GLN A 23 6.67 -10.16 -17.07
N LEU A 24 6.99 -10.60 -15.85
CA LEU A 24 8.19 -10.15 -15.16
C LEU A 24 9.47 -10.58 -15.91
N LEU A 25 9.57 -11.84 -16.33
CA LEU A 25 10.73 -12.33 -17.10
C LEU A 25 10.84 -11.71 -18.50
N ALA A 26 9.71 -11.33 -19.10
CA ALA A 26 9.69 -10.68 -20.40
C ALA A 26 10.16 -9.22 -20.35
N ASN A 27 9.80 -8.51 -19.29
CA ASN A 27 10.06 -7.07 -19.17
C ASN A 27 11.34 -6.75 -18.39
N ASP A 28 11.95 -7.73 -17.75
CA ASP A 28 13.10 -7.48 -16.90
C ASP A 28 14.18 -8.55 -17.01
N CYS A 29 15.43 -8.13 -16.90
CA CYS A 29 16.56 -9.05 -16.95
C CYS A 29 16.81 -9.66 -15.58
N GLU A 30 17.45 -10.83 -15.57
CA GLU A 30 17.67 -11.57 -14.33
C GLU A 30 18.49 -10.77 -13.30
N ARG A 31 19.46 -9.99 -13.77
CA ARG A 31 20.30 -9.12 -12.93
C ARG A 31 19.47 -8.10 -12.17
N ASN A 32 18.48 -7.50 -12.81
CA ASN A 32 17.59 -6.50 -12.19
C ASN A 32 16.63 -7.15 -11.18
N ILE A 33 16.12 -8.35 -11.50
CA ILE A 33 15.29 -9.12 -10.56
C ILE A 33 16.11 -9.48 -9.32
N GLU A 34 17.34 -9.97 -9.50
CA GLU A 34 18.23 -10.28 -8.39
C GLU A 34 18.59 -9.03 -7.58
N SER A 35 18.82 -7.88 -8.23
CA SER A 35 19.03 -6.61 -7.51
C SER A 35 17.86 -6.28 -6.57
N LYS A 36 16.61 -6.52 -6.98
CA LYS A 36 15.43 -6.33 -6.11
C LYS A 36 15.39 -7.34 -4.97
N PHE A 37 15.84 -8.57 -5.19
CA PHE A 37 15.98 -9.57 -4.14
C PHE A 37 17.01 -9.11 -3.11
N GLN A 38 18.14 -8.57 -3.55
CA GLN A 38 19.16 -8.01 -2.67
C GLN A 38 18.64 -6.80 -1.88
N VAL A 39 17.79 -5.96 -2.47
CA VAL A 39 17.07 -4.91 -1.70
C VAL A 39 16.26 -5.56 -0.58
N LEU A 40 15.40 -6.54 -0.88
CA LEU A 40 14.61 -7.21 0.17
C LEU A 40 15.48 -7.86 1.25
N LYS A 41 16.54 -8.57 0.88
CA LYS A 41 17.52 -9.15 1.82
C LYS A 41 18.14 -8.11 2.75
N SER A 42 18.48 -6.93 2.22
CA SER A 42 19.01 -5.81 3.03
C SER A 42 18.02 -5.27 4.08
N PHE A 43 16.73 -5.61 3.95
CA PHE A 43 15.72 -5.36 4.97
C PHE A 43 15.33 -6.65 5.72
N GLY A 44 16.21 -7.64 5.83
CA GLY A 44 16.03 -8.80 6.72
C GLY A 44 15.09 -9.89 6.20
N TRP A 45 14.75 -9.87 4.91
CA TRP A 45 14.00 -10.97 4.29
C TRP A 45 14.91 -12.12 3.87
N THR A 46 14.47 -13.35 4.16
CA THR A 46 15.16 -14.56 3.73
C THR A 46 14.79 -14.94 2.29
N GLN A 47 15.56 -15.85 1.68
CA GLN A 47 15.24 -16.34 0.33
C GLN A 47 13.83 -17.00 0.26
N PRO A 48 13.41 -17.85 1.22
CA PRO A 48 12.04 -18.35 1.27
C PRO A 48 10.97 -17.26 1.32
N ASP A 49 11.21 -16.19 2.10
CA ASP A 49 10.23 -15.10 2.18
C ASP A 49 10.08 -14.36 0.84
N ILE A 50 11.19 -14.14 0.13
CA ILE A 50 11.19 -13.49 -1.19
C ILE A 50 10.44 -14.34 -2.21
N VAL A 51 10.64 -15.66 -2.17
CA VAL A 51 9.89 -16.61 -3.01
C VAL A 51 8.40 -16.56 -2.67
N GLU A 52 8.03 -16.45 -1.40
CA GLU A 52 6.63 -16.30 -0.99
C GLU A 52 6.02 -14.98 -1.48
N ILE A 53 6.75 -13.87 -1.40
CA ILE A 53 6.31 -12.58 -1.98
C ILE A 53 6.10 -12.73 -3.49
N MET A 54 7.05 -13.35 -4.19
CA MET A 54 6.98 -13.58 -5.63
C MET A 54 5.76 -14.43 -5.99
N ARG A 55 5.50 -15.49 -5.22
CA ARG A 55 4.35 -16.37 -5.44
C ARG A 55 3.02 -15.67 -5.21
N ARG A 56 2.93 -14.78 -4.21
CA ARG A 56 1.70 -14.04 -3.87
C ARG A 56 1.42 -12.86 -4.79
N ASN A 57 2.47 -12.12 -5.17
CA ASN A 57 2.33 -10.92 -5.98
C ASN A 57 3.62 -10.61 -6.77
N PRO A 58 3.79 -11.24 -7.94
CA PRO A 58 4.96 -10.97 -8.79
C PRO A 58 5.07 -9.50 -9.22
N ASN A 59 3.95 -8.75 -9.23
CA ASN A 59 3.95 -7.34 -9.63
C ASN A 59 4.80 -6.45 -8.70
N CYS A 60 5.07 -6.85 -7.46
CA CYS A 60 6.02 -6.15 -6.59
C CYS A 60 7.41 -6.04 -7.22
N PHE A 61 7.82 -7.04 -8.01
CA PHE A 61 9.10 -7.07 -8.69
C PHE A 61 9.11 -6.35 -10.03
N ARG A 62 7.97 -5.82 -10.48
CA ARG A 62 7.92 -4.90 -11.63
C ARG A 62 8.25 -3.46 -11.25
N LEU A 63 8.28 -3.16 -9.95
CA LEU A 63 8.66 -1.85 -9.43
C LEU A 63 10.18 -1.66 -9.55
N SER A 64 10.61 -0.40 -9.67
CA SER A 64 12.04 -0.08 -9.60
C SER A 64 12.60 -0.38 -8.21
N THR A 65 13.89 -0.71 -8.14
CA THR A 65 14.61 -0.92 -6.86
C THR A 65 14.48 0.28 -5.93
N GLY A 66 14.57 1.50 -6.48
CA GLY A 66 14.37 2.75 -5.75
C GLY A 66 12.96 2.88 -5.16
N LYS A 67 11.92 2.50 -5.91
CA LYS A 67 10.54 2.50 -5.42
C LYS A 67 10.34 1.47 -4.30
N ILE A 68 10.86 0.26 -4.45
CA ILE A 68 10.81 -0.79 -3.42
C ILE A 68 11.50 -0.30 -2.15
N ARG A 69 12.73 0.21 -2.28
CA ARG A 69 13.52 0.72 -1.15
C ARG A 69 12.80 1.83 -0.40
N LYS A 70 12.34 2.88 -1.09
CA LYS A 70 11.60 3.99 -0.45
C LYS A 70 10.32 3.52 0.26
N SER A 71 9.56 2.60 -0.34
CA SER A 71 8.37 2.03 0.31
C SER A 71 8.74 1.22 1.55
N LEU A 72 9.82 0.42 1.51
CA LEU A 72 10.29 -0.37 2.65
C LEU A 72 10.88 0.50 3.76
N ASP A 73 11.66 1.53 3.43
CA ASP A 73 12.16 2.49 4.42
C ASP A 73 10.99 3.14 5.17
N PHE A 74 9.95 3.57 4.45
CA PHE A 74 8.79 4.15 5.09
C PHE A 74 8.02 3.13 5.96
N LEU A 75 7.74 1.92 5.46
CA LEU A 75 6.99 0.91 6.21
C LEU A 75 7.76 0.34 7.41
N ARG A 76 9.06 0.07 7.25
CA ARG A 76 9.87 -0.56 8.29
C ARG A 76 10.51 0.45 9.22
N LYS A 77 11.25 1.42 8.67
CA LYS A 77 11.96 2.42 9.50
C LYS A 77 11.02 3.52 9.97
N GLY A 78 10.08 3.94 9.11
CA GLY A 78 9.13 5.00 9.45
C GLY A 78 7.98 4.54 10.35
N LEU A 79 7.42 3.35 10.11
CA LEU A 79 6.26 2.84 10.86
C LEU A 79 6.56 1.65 11.78
N GLY A 80 7.78 1.13 11.77
CA GLY A 80 8.17 0.00 12.63
C GLY A 80 7.55 -1.34 12.22
N TYR A 81 7.05 -1.51 10.99
CA TYR A 81 6.44 -2.77 10.61
C TYR A 81 7.45 -3.91 10.44
N GLU A 82 7.13 -5.05 11.05
CA GLU A 82 7.89 -6.28 10.93
C GLU A 82 7.86 -6.85 9.50
N PRO A 83 8.93 -7.53 9.04
CA PRO A 83 8.99 -8.15 7.71
C PRO A 83 7.77 -9.03 7.41
N LYS A 84 7.36 -9.87 8.38
CA LYS A 84 6.20 -10.77 8.26
C LYS A 84 4.89 -10.04 8.01
N TYR A 85 4.72 -8.86 8.62
CA TYR A 85 3.54 -8.02 8.40
C TYR A 85 3.51 -7.50 6.96
N VAL A 86 4.65 -7.05 6.44
CA VAL A 86 4.75 -6.53 5.06
C VAL A 86 4.58 -7.65 4.03
N ILE A 87 5.08 -8.88 4.26
CA ILE A 87 4.80 -10.05 3.39
C ILE A 87 3.30 -10.30 3.30
N SER A 88 2.61 -10.26 4.44
CA SER A 88 1.16 -10.48 4.50
C SER A 88 0.38 -9.36 3.80
N ASN A 89 0.99 -8.18 3.63
CA ASN A 89 0.38 -6.98 3.07
C ASN A 89 1.16 -6.42 1.88
N VAL A 90 1.71 -7.29 1.04
CA VAL A 90 2.70 -6.91 0.01
C VAL A 90 2.17 -5.93 -1.04
N CYS A 91 0.84 -5.86 -1.19
CA CYS A 91 0.13 -4.81 -1.92
C CYS A 91 0.45 -3.36 -1.49
N LEU A 92 0.98 -3.15 -0.28
CA LEU A 92 1.42 -1.84 0.18
C LEU A 92 2.63 -1.35 -0.63
N LEU A 93 3.50 -2.26 -1.10
CA LEU A 93 4.65 -1.91 -1.93
C LEU A 93 4.24 -1.39 -3.31
N THR A 94 3.15 -1.94 -3.86
CA THR A 94 2.59 -1.55 -5.16
C THR A 94 1.76 -0.26 -5.11
N CYS A 95 1.41 0.24 -3.93
CA CYS A 95 0.71 1.51 -3.80
C CYS A 95 1.65 2.70 -4.10
N SER A 96 1.09 3.80 -4.64
CA SER A 96 1.85 5.05 -4.73
C SER A 96 2.28 5.48 -3.33
N LEU A 97 3.58 5.76 -3.15
CA LEU A 97 4.14 6.07 -1.83
C LEU A 97 3.62 7.43 -1.38
N GLU A 98 3.90 8.45 -2.18
CA GLU A 98 3.59 9.85 -1.87
C GLU A 98 2.11 10.15 -1.99
N ARG A 99 1.41 9.56 -2.98
CA ARG A 99 -0.01 9.90 -3.22
C ARG A 99 -1.01 9.08 -2.42
N ARG A 100 -0.63 7.88 -1.93
CA ARG A 100 -1.58 6.96 -1.29
C ARG A 100 -1.08 6.42 0.04
N LEU A 101 0.14 5.87 0.09
CA LEU A 101 0.63 5.21 1.30
C LEU A 101 0.89 6.25 2.40
N VAL A 102 1.76 7.23 2.17
CA VAL A 102 2.14 8.24 3.16
C VAL A 102 0.93 9.02 3.70
N PRO A 103 0.04 9.59 2.85
CA PRO A 103 -1.07 10.39 3.34
C PRO A 103 -1.99 9.59 4.26
N ARG A 104 -2.37 8.40 3.81
CA ARG A 104 -3.30 7.55 4.55
C ARG A 104 -2.68 6.98 5.81
N CYS A 105 -1.40 6.60 5.75
CA CYS A 105 -0.66 6.14 6.93
C CYS A 105 -0.73 7.15 8.06
N ARG A 106 -0.33 8.37 7.74
CA ARG A 106 -0.17 9.39 8.75
C ARG A 106 -1.53 9.89 9.27
N THR A 107 -2.55 10.01 8.41
CA THR A 107 -3.92 10.30 8.87
C THR A 107 -4.39 9.27 9.88
N LEU A 108 -4.21 7.98 9.60
CA LEU A 108 -4.63 6.91 10.50
C LEU A 108 -3.84 6.92 11.82
N MET A 109 -2.55 7.27 11.79
CA MET A 109 -1.76 7.46 13.00
C MET A 109 -2.31 8.60 13.87
N VAL A 110 -2.56 9.78 13.28
CA VAL A 110 -3.12 10.92 14.02
C VAL A 110 -4.47 10.58 14.63
N LEU A 111 -5.36 9.89 13.89
CA LEU A 111 -6.64 9.45 14.43
C LEU A 111 -6.50 8.46 15.58
N LYS A 112 -5.50 7.56 15.50
CA LYS A 112 -5.21 6.58 16.54
C LYS A 112 -4.66 7.26 17.79
N GLU A 113 -3.72 8.18 17.64
CA GLU A 113 -3.12 8.97 18.73
C GLU A 113 -4.17 9.82 19.45
N LYS A 114 -5.13 10.39 18.71
CA LYS A 114 -6.23 11.18 19.27
C LYS A 114 -7.41 10.36 19.78
N GLY A 115 -7.38 9.03 19.65
CA GLY A 115 -8.50 8.16 20.05
C GLY A 115 -9.79 8.37 19.24
N LEU A 116 -9.71 9.01 18.07
CA LEU A 116 -10.86 9.39 17.25
C LEU A 116 -11.38 8.21 16.39
N ALA A 117 -10.51 7.29 16.01
CA ALA A 117 -10.89 6.10 15.26
C ALA A 117 -11.18 4.92 16.21
N ARG A 118 -12.47 4.63 16.45
CA ARG A 118 -12.95 3.54 17.31
C ARG A 118 -12.66 2.12 16.78
N GLN A 119 -12.29 1.95 15.51
CA GLN A 119 -12.07 0.63 14.90
C GLN A 119 -10.58 0.28 14.88
N ASN A 120 -10.25 -0.92 15.35
CA ASN A 120 -9.03 -1.68 14.99
C ASN A 120 -9.08 -2.05 13.50
N TYR A 121 -9.24 -1.07 12.62
CA TYR A 121 -9.29 -1.30 11.19
C TYR A 121 -7.88 -1.65 10.72
N PRO A 122 -7.67 -2.80 10.06
CA PRO A 122 -6.34 -3.17 9.62
C PRO A 122 -5.78 -2.08 8.71
N PHE A 123 -4.58 -1.62 9.07
CA PHE A 123 -3.91 -0.54 8.37
C PHE A 123 -3.84 -0.78 6.86
N SER A 124 -3.52 -2.02 6.49
CA SER A 124 -3.43 -2.44 5.09
C SER A 124 -4.76 -2.39 4.34
N SER A 125 -5.89 -2.58 5.02
CA SER A 125 -7.21 -2.45 4.43
C SER A 125 -7.56 -0.99 4.16
N ALA A 126 -7.24 -0.08 5.07
CA ALA A 126 -7.57 1.33 4.90
C ALA A 126 -6.77 1.97 3.75
N VAL A 127 -5.52 1.57 3.57
CA VAL A 127 -4.70 2.03 2.43
C VAL A 127 -5.27 1.59 1.09
N LYS A 128 -6.00 0.48 1.03
CA LYS A 128 -6.58 -0.06 -0.21
C LYS A 128 -7.90 0.58 -0.64
N LEU A 129 -8.57 1.30 0.26
CA LEU A 129 -9.85 1.94 -0.05
C LEU A 129 -9.75 2.84 -1.28
N THR A 130 -10.85 3.07 -1.97
CA THR A 130 -10.89 4.13 -2.99
C THR A 130 -10.63 5.50 -2.35
N GLY A 131 -10.34 6.52 -3.17
CA GLY A 131 -10.18 7.89 -2.67
C GLY A 131 -11.41 8.37 -1.87
N PRO A 132 -12.62 8.28 -2.45
CA PRO A 132 -13.86 8.65 -1.77
C PRO A 132 -14.12 7.87 -0.49
N GLU A 133 -14.00 6.54 -0.51
CA GLU A 133 -14.23 5.72 0.70
C GLU A 133 -13.27 6.09 1.84
N PHE A 134 -12.00 6.35 1.53
CA PHE A 134 -11.04 6.77 2.53
C PHE A 134 -11.41 8.13 3.13
N LEU A 135 -11.81 9.09 2.29
CA LEU A 135 -12.23 10.41 2.72
C LEU A 135 -13.46 10.34 3.63
N THR A 136 -14.52 9.67 3.18
CA THR A 136 -15.78 9.52 3.94
C THR A 136 -15.56 8.83 5.28
N LYS A 137 -14.67 7.83 5.33
CA LYS A 137 -14.48 7.03 6.55
C LYS A 137 -13.48 7.65 7.54
N PHE A 138 -12.40 8.27 7.05
CA PHE A 138 -11.25 8.63 7.89
C PHE A 138 -10.84 10.11 7.81
N VAL A 139 -11.40 10.91 6.90
CA VAL A 139 -11.01 12.33 6.78
C VAL A 139 -12.18 13.24 7.11
N LEU A 140 -13.28 13.15 6.36
CA LEU A 140 -14.44 14.02 6.51
C LEU A 140 -15.03 14.04 7.94
N PRO A 141 -15.15 12.90 8.66
CA PRO A 141 -15.70 12.90 10.02
C PRO A 141 -14.82 13.58 11.07
N PHE A 142 -13.54 13.86 10.77
CA PHE A 142 -12.54 14.28 11.75
C PHE A 142 -11.84 15.57 11.30
N LYS A 143 -12.33 16.72 11.77
CA LYS A 143 -11.74 18.04 11.45
C LYS A 143 -10.23 18.13 11.76
N ASP A 144 -9.80 17.42 12.79
CA ASP A 144 -8.41 17.29 13.23
C ASP A 144 -7.41 16.85 12.15
N VAL A 145 -7.86 16.10 11.14
CA VAL A 145 -6.98 15.60 10.07
C VAL A 145 -7.16 16.33 8.75
N HIS A 146 -8.10 17.30 8.64
CA HIS A 146 -8.38 18.01 7.39
C HIS A 146 -7.15 18.77 6.90
N GLN A 147 -6.62 19.70 7.70
CA GLN A 147 -5.43 20.48 7.34
C GLN A 147 -4.21 19.60 7.06
N PHE A 148 -4.10 18.49 7.80
CA PHE A 148 -3.01 17.55 7.64
C PHE A 148 -3.08 16.80 6.31
N TYR A 149 -4.27 16.31 5.96
CA TYR A 149 -4.52 15.58 4.73
C TYR A 149 -4.37 16.52 3.52
N ASP A 150 -4.89 17.74 3.61
CA ASP A 150 -4.79 18.76 2.55
C ASP A 150 -3.34 19.02 2.14
N LYS A 151 -2.45 19.23 3.13
CA LYS A 151 -1.01 19.44 2.90
C LYS A 151 -0.32 18.25 2.24
N GLN A 152 -0.82 17.04 2.42
CA GLN A 152 -0.19 15.81 1.90
C GLN A 152 -0.71 15.38 0.54
N THR A 153 -1.96 15.70 0.20
CA THR A 153 -2.59 15.26 -1.05
C THR A 153 -2.89 16.38 -2.04
N ASN A 154 -2.71 17.66 -1.66
CA ASN A 154 -3.14 18.83 -2.43
C ASN A 154 -4.65 18.77 -2.80
N ILE A 155 -5.45 18.12 -1.95
CA ILE A 155 -6.91 18.07 -2.06
C ILE A 155 -7.42 19.04 -1.01
N ARG A 156 -8.37 19.92 -1.35
CA ARG A 156 -9.00 20.81 -0.37
C ARG A 156 -10.18 20.11 0.28
N VAL A 157 -9.97 19.45 1.41
CA VAL A 157 -11.04 18.73 2.13
C VAL A 157 -12.17 19.67 2.53
N GLY A 158 -11.85 20.92 2.91
CA GLY A 158 -12.87 21.93 3.26
C GLY A 158 -13.86 22.25 2.14
N ALA A 159 -13.45 22.14 0.88
CA ALA A 159 -14.36 22.33 -0.26
C ALA A 159 -15.29 21.12 -0.48
N LEU A 160 -14.87 19.93 -0.06
CA LEU A 160 -15.68 18.70 -0.15
C LEU A 160 -16.77 18.63 0.94
N THR A 161 -16.56 19.32 2.07
CA THR A 161 -17.55 19.39 3.16
C THR A 161 -18.63 20.46 2.93
N GLN A 162 -18.37 21.47 2.08
CA GLN A 162 -19.32 22.55 1.79
C GLN A 162 -20.45 22.13 0.83
N GLY A 163 -20.30 21.02 0.10
CA GLY A 163 -21.34 20.46 -0.77
C GLY A 163 -22.36 19.55 -0.05
N SER A 164 -22.30 19.43 1.28
CA SER A 164 -23.19 18.56 2.06
C SER A 164 -23.95 19.29 3.17
N THR A 165 -23.84 20.62 3.27
CA THR A 165 -24.55 21.42 4.29
C THR A 165 -25.87 22.03 3.83
N ASP A 166 -26.28 21.86 2.57
CA ASP A 166 -27.51 22.47 2.04
C ASP A 166 -28.67 21.48 1.82
N ALA A 167 -28.59 20.26 2.36
CA ALA A 167 -29.71 19.30 2.30
C ALA A 167 -30.02 18.71 3.68
N CYS A 168 -31.25 18.94 4.14
CA CYS A 168 -31.86 18.51 5.41
C CYS A 168 -31.52 19.32 6.66
N PHE A 169 -32.10 20.51 6.80
CA PHE A 169 -32.95 20.86 7.95
C PHE A 169 -33.97 21.93 7.52
N SER A 170 -34.96 21.50 6.75
CA SER A 170 -36.31 22.07 6.71
C SER A 170 -37.20 20.90 7.14
N GLY A 171 -37.71 20.83 8.36
CA GLY A 171 -38.88 21.60 8.80
C GLY A 171 -40.10 20.66 8.74
N GLU A 172 -40.95 20.70 9.77
CA GLU A 172 -42.12 19.83 10.05
C GLU A 172 -41.77 18.58 10.88
N ARG A 173 -42.24 18.41 12.12
CA ARG A 173 -43.46 18.87 12.78
C ARG A 173 -43.25 19.10 14.27
#